data_AF-A0A1J1CRJ6-F1
#
_entry.id   AF-A0A1J1CRJ6-F1
#
_cell.length_a   1.000
_cell.length_b   1.000
_cell.length_c   1.000
_cell.angle_alpha   90.00
_cell.angle_beta   90.00
_cell.angle_gamma   90.00
#
_symmetry.space_group_name_H-M   'P 1'
#
loop_
_entity.id
_entity.type
_entity.pdbx_description
1 polymer ?
#
loop_
_entity_poly.entity_id
_entity_poly.type
_entity_poly.pdbx_seq_one_letter_code
_entity_poly.pdbx_strand_id
1 'polypeptide(L)' 'MNNRDFCKHCGEKLAVRSKEDKNSNKIIFFKVCPICGYSIRADISEVSAMESFNSEKEYYNTINNIALIRNTINFKL' A
#
# COMPACT_ATOMS: atom_id res chain seq x y z
N MET A 1 -18.92 9.39 -12.62
CA MET A 1 -18.27 8.95 -11.37
C MET A 1 -17.01 8.18 -11.72
N ASN A 2 -15.82 8.76 -11.55
CA ASN A 2 -14.56 8.00 -11.67
C ASN A 2 -14.40 7.19 -10.39
N ASN A 3 -14.90 5.95 -10.40
CA ASN A 3 -14.83 5.07 -9.24
C ASN A 3 -13.39 4.55 -9.10
N ARG A 4 -12.51 5.36 -8.49
CA ARG A 4 -11.08 5.04 -8.30
C ARG A 4 -10.85 3.83 -7.39
N ASP A 5 -11.92 3.19 -6.92
CA ASP A 5 -11.90 1.97 -6.12
C ASP A 5 -11.98 0.71 -6.99
N PHE A 6 -12.23 0.84 -8.29
CA PHE A 6 -12.33 -0.29 -9.22
C PHE A 6 -11.30 -0.19 -10.34
N CYS A 7 -10.85 -1.35 -10.79
CA CYS A 7 -9.89 -1.48 -11.86
C CYS A 7 -10.52 -1.05 -13.18
N LYS A 8 -9.87 -0.11 -13.88
CA LYS A 8 -10.34 0.37 -15.18
C LYS A 8 -10.29 -0.68 -16.30
N HIS A 9 -9.58 -1.79 -16.09
CA HIS A 9 -9.38 -2.83 -17.10
C HIS A 9 -10.34 -4.00 -16.95
N CYS A 10 -10.54 -4.48 -15.72
CA CYS A 10 -11.36 -5.67 -15.46
C CYS A 10 -12.56 -5.41 -14.54
N GLY A 11 -12.73 -4.18 -14.04
CA GLY A 11 -13.82 -3.83 -13.13
C GLY A 11 -13.68 -4.37 -11.70
N GLU A 12 -12.60 -5.09 -11.39
CA GLU A 12 -12.36 -5.65 -10.06
C GLU A 12 -12.07 -4.58 -9.01
N LYS A 13 -12.50 -4.79 -7.76
CA LYS A 13 -12.19 -3.86 -6.67
C LYS A 13 -10.69 -3.82 -6.41
N LEU A 14 -10.14 -2.62 -6.30
CA LEU A 14 -8.73 -2.42 -6.01
C LEU A 14 -8.47 -2.62 -4.51
N ALA A 15 -7.39 -3.35 -4.19
CA ALA A 15 -6.93 -3.53 -2.83
C ALA A 15 -5.89 -2.46 -2.48
N VAL A 16 -5.96 -1.90 -1.27
CA VAL A 16 -4.92 -0.99 -0.78
C VAL A 16 -3.69 -1.82 -0.40
N ARG A 17 -2.53 -1.36 -0.84
CA ARG A 17 -1.22 -1.92 -0.47
C ARG A 17 -0.26 -0.79 -0.12
N SER A 18 0.68 -1.06 0.76
CA SER A 18 1.76 -0.13 1.12
C SER A 18 3.09 -0.58 0.54
N LYS A 19 3.95 0.39 0.23
CA LYS A 19 5.33 0.16 -0.19
C LYS A 19 6.22 1.28 0.34
N GLU A 20 7.48 0.98 0.56
CA GLU A 20 8.51 1.98 0.80
C GLU A 20 8.83 2.77 -0.48
N ASP A 21 8.84 4.10 -0.35
CA ASP A 21 9.50 4.98 -1.29
C ASP A 21 10.99 5.11 -0.91
N LYS A 22 11.85 4.46 -1.69
CA LYS A 22 13.30 4.44 -1.48
C LYS A 22 13.95 5.83 -1.53
N ASN A 23 13.31 6.79 -2.21
CA ASN A 23 13.88 8.12 -2.38
C ASN A 23 13.57 9.06 -1.22
N SER A 24 12.44 8.85 -0.54
CA SER A 24 11.97 9.74 0.53
C SER A 24 11.93 9.07 1.92
N ASN A 25 12.25 7.78 2.02
CA ASN A 25 12.10 6.96 3.23
C ASN A 25 10.67 7.00 3.82
N LYS A 26 9.66 7.31 2.98
CA LYS A 26 8.25 7.35 3.38
C LYS A 26 7.53 6.10 2.89
N ILE A 27 6.50 5.72 3.64
CA ILE A 27 5.55 4.71 3.18
C ILE A 27 4.53 5.39 2.29
N ILE A 28 4.30 4.80 1.12
CA ILE A 28 3.30 5.25 0.16
C ILE A 28 2.27 4.15 -0.04
N PHE A 29 1.02 4.56 -0.24
CA PHE A 29 -0.10 3.66 -0.47
C PHE A 29 -0.48 3.62 -1.95
N PHE A 30 -0.87 2.45 -2.40
CA PHE A 30 -1.34 2.19 -3.75
C PHE A 30 -2.64 1.40 -3.70
N LYS A 31 -3.50 1.63 -4.69
CA LYS A 31 -4.63 0.75 -4.99
C LYS A 31 -4.20 -0.15 -6.14
N VAL A 32 -4.19 -1.46 -5.89
CA VAL A 32 -3.70 -2.47 -6.83
C VAL A 32 -4.80 -3.47 -7.15
N CYS A 33 -5.01 -3.73 -8.44
CA CYS A 33 -5.94 -4.74 -8.90
C CYS A 33 -5.35 -6.13 -8.64
N PRO A 34 -6.04 -7.01 -7.91
CA PRO A 34 -5.53 -8.35 -7.61
C PRO A 34 -5.51 -9.27 -8.85
N ILE A 35 -6.29 -8.96 -9.89
CA ILE A 35 -6.39 -9.79 -11.10
C ILE A 35 -5.33 -9.43 -12.14
N CYS A 36 -5.27 -8.16 -12.55
CA CYS A 36 -4.42 -7.73 -13.66
C CYS A 36 -3.18 -6.93 -13.22
N GLY A 37 -3.01 -6.68 -11.92
CA GLY A 37 -1.87 -5.93 -11.39
C GLY A 37 -1.90 -4.43 -11.63
N TYR A 38 -2.95 -3.90 -12.29
CA TYR A 38 -3.12 -2.46 -12.47
C TYR A 38 -3.03 -1.72 -11.14
N SER A 39 -2.12 -0.75 -11.04
CA SER A 39 -1.88 0.00 -9.82
C SER A 39 -2.02 1.50 -10.03
N ILE A 40 -2.61 2.18 -9.06
CA ILE A 40 -2.64 3.64 -8.99
C ILE A 40 -2.15 4.10 -7.62
N ARG A 41 -1.49 5.26 -7.57
CA ARG A 41 -1.13 5.88 -6.30
C ARG A 41 -2.42 6.25 -5.55
N ALA A 42 -2.48 5.85 -4.28
CA ALA A 42 -3.58 6.18 -3.41
C ALA A 42 -3.14 7.36 -2.52
N ASP A 43 -3.57 8.57 -2.86
CA ASP A 43 -3.46 9.71 -1.96
C ASP A 43 -4.58 9.58 -0.92
N ILE A 44 -4.32 8.75 0.09
CA ILE A 44 -5.22 8.47 1.21
C ILE A 44 -4.53 8.79 2.53
N SER A 45 -5.30 9.21 3.52
CA SER A 45 -4.79 9.41 4.88
C SER A 45 -4.41 8.08 5.51
N GLU A 46 -3.60 8.12 6.56
CA GLU A 46 -3.21 6.92 7.31
C GLU A 46 -4.42 6.18 7.89
N VAL A 47 -5.40 6.94 8.42
CA VAL A 47 -6.65 6.39 8.97
C VAL A 47 -7.43 5.63 7.89
N SER A 48 -7.62 6.23 6.71
CA SER A 48 -8.31 5.57 5.60
C SER A 48 -7.53 4.38 5.03
N ALA A 49 -6.20 4.42 5.08
CA ALA A 49 -5.38 3.27 4.74
C ALA A 49 -5.61 2.12 5.70
N MET A 50 -5.62 2.39 7.02
CA MET A 50 -5.85 1.39 8.06
C MET A 50 -7.22 0.71 7.95
N GLU A 51 -8.29 1.47 7.64
CA GLU A 51 -9.63 0.95 7.37
C GLU A 51 -9.68 -0.01 6.16
N SER A 52 -8.68 0.03 5.29
CA SER A 52 -8.60 -0.83 4.11
C SER A 52 -7.93 -2.19 4.37
N PHE A 53 -7.37 -2.41 5.56
CA PHE A 53 -6.82 -3.70 6.00
C PHE A 53 -7.87 -4.48 6.80
N ASN A 54 -7.72 -5.81 6.93
CA ASN A 54 -8.70 -6.62 7.67
C ASN A 54 -8.63 -6.37 9.19
N SER A 55 -7.52 -5.82 9.68
CA SER A 55 -7.37 -5.41 11.08
C SER A 55 -6.27 -4.36 11.24
N GLU A 56 -6.35 -3.58 12.32
CA GLU A 56 -5.27 -2.68 12.77
C GLU A 56 -3.95 -3.43 12.99
N LYS A 57 -4.02 -4.66 13.51
CA LYS A 57 -2.84 -5.54 13.66
C LYS A 57 -2.17 -5.85 12.33
N GLU A 58 -2.96 -6.16 11.29
CA GLU A 58 -2.44 -6.42 9.94
C GLU A 58 -1.78 -5.17 9.35
N TYR A 59 -2.41 -4.01 9.53
CA TYR A 59 -1.86 -2.72 9.13
C TYR A 59 -0.48 -2.48 9.76
N TYR A 60 -0.39 -2.48 11.10
CA TYR A 60 0.88 -2.22 11.79
C TYR A 60 1.94 -3.28 11.52
N ASN A 61 1.57 -4.55 11.39
CA ASN A 61 2.53 -5.59 11.00
C ASN A 61 3.13 -5.31 9.62
N THR A 62 2.30 -4.88 8.66
CA THR A 62 2.76 -4.54 7.31
C THR A 62 3.73 -3.35 7.35
N ILE A 63 3.35 -2.29 8.04
CA ILE A 63 4.16 -1.07 8.20
C ILE A 63 5.49 -1.36 8.92
N ASN A 64 5.44 -2.12 10.02
CA ASN A 64 6.62 -2.49 10.79
C ASN A 64 7.56 -3.41 10.01
N ASN A 65 7.03 -4.37 9.24
CA ASN A 65 7.86 -5.21 8.37
C ASN A 65 8.60 -4.39 7.32
N ILE A 66 7.94 -3.38 6.72
CA ILE A 66 8.61 -2.46 5.79
C ILE A 66 9.74 -1.70 6.51
N ALA A 67 9.49 -1.18 7.72
CA ALA A 67 10.50 -0.47 8.50
C ALA A 67 11.67 -1.37 8.96
N LEU A 68 11.41 -2.64 9.28
CA LEU A 68 12.43 -3.63 9.65
C LEU A 68 13.32 -4.01 8.47
N ILE A 69 12.72 -4.21 7.28
CA ILE A 69 13.46 -4.44 6.04
C ILE A 69 14.40 -3.25 5.76
N ARG A 70 13.90 -2.02 5.91
CA ARG A 70 14.71 -0.78 5.78
C ARG A 70 15.92 -0.79 6.70
N ASN A 71 15.71 -1.07 8.00
CA ASN A 71 16.80 -1.10 8.97
C ASN A 71 17.83 -2.18 8.61
N THR A 72 17.37 -3.36 8.22
CA THR A 72 18.25 -4.49 7.85
C THR A 72 19.09 -4.21 6.60
N ILE A 73 18.53 -3.53 5.60
CA ILE A 73 19.28 -3.15 4.39
C ILE A 73 20.33 -2.08 4.72
N ASN A 74 19.99 -1.09 5.54
CA ASN A 74 20.93 -0.03 5.93
C ASN A 74 22.08 -0.55 6.81
N PHE A 75 21.92 -1.65 7.53
CA PHE A 75 22.99 -2.30 8.29
C PHE A 75 23.95 -3.15 7.44
N LYS A 76 23.61 -3.44 6.18
CA LYS A 76 24.43 -4.27 5.27
C LYS A 76 25.28 -3.47 4.29
N LEU A 77 25.32 -2.14 4.41
CA LEU A 77 26.16 -1.22 3.64
C LEU A 77 27.24 -0.61 4.55
#